data_AF-A0A2S2NDB9-F1
#
_entry.id   AF-A0A2S2NDB9-F1
#
_cell.length_a   1.000
_cell.length_b   1.000
_cell.length_c   1.000
_cell.angle_alpha   90.00
_cell.angle_beta   90.00
_cell.angle_gamma   90.00
#
_symmetry.space_group_name_H-M   'P 1'
#
loop_
_entity.id
_entity.type
_entity.pdbx_description
1 polymer ?
#
loop_
_entity_poly.entity_id
_entity_poly.type
_entity_poly.pdbx_seq_one_letter_code
_entity_poly.pdbx_strand_id
1 'polypeptide(L)'
;VNNQDLVDGFLNTLPFKSKDILRNAFKDFKQIDEDELLDILQEFDCRLVVNEKNIKEVISEIAHKEIIQRPKYIIDIWSEELRNKIIPIISKISLQEMYINKVPTSTNLLKNL
;
A
#
# COMPACT_ATOMS: atom_id res chain seq x y z
N VAL A 1 12.14 -1.86 8.81
CA VAL A 1 11.62 -2.69 7.70
C VAL A 1 12.76 -2.84 6.72
N ASN A 2 13.25 -4.05 6.46
CA ASN A 2 14.27 -4.24 5.44
C ASN A 2 13.62 -4.15 4.04
N ASN A 3 14.39 -3.99 2.97
CA ASN A 3 13.84 -3.79 1.62
C ASN A 3 12.96 -4.96 1.15
N GLN A 4 13.30 -6.20 1.53
CA GLN A 4 12.53 -7.38 1.15
C GLN A 4 11.16 -7.40 1.83
N ASP A 5 11.10 -7.12 3.14
CA ASP A 5 9.84 -7.03 3.89
C ASP A 5 8.92 -5.95 3.31
N LEU A 6 9.49 -4.84 2.83
CA LEU A 6 8.76 -3.73 2.23
C LEU A 6 8.14 -4.13 0.90
N VAL A 7 8.92 -4.77 0.03
CA VAL A 7 8.45 -5.27 -1.26
C VAL A 7 7.37 -6.34 -1.05
N ASP A 8 7.57 -7.29 -0.15
CA ASP A 8 6.55 -8.30 0.15
C ASP A 8 5.28 -7.69 0.76
N GLY A 9 5.42 -6.68 1.62
CA GLY A 9 4.31 -5.90 2.16
C GLY A 9 3.50 -5.22 1.06
N PHE A 10 4.18 -4.53 0.14
CA PHE A 10 3.56 -3.92 -1.04
C PHE A 10 2.86 -4.95 -1.93
N LEU A 11 3.53 -6.04 -2.31
CA LEU A 11 2.93 -7.07 -3.16
C LEU A 11 1.67 -7.70 -2.54
N ASN A 12 1.57 -7.73 -1.21
CA ASN A 12 0.40 -8.25 -0.52
C ASN A 12 -0.81 -7.29 -0.53
N THR A 13 -0.65 -6.01 -0.89
CA THR A 13 -1.77 -5.08 -1.04
C THR A 13 -2.44 -5.15 -2.42
N LEU A 14 -1.80 -5.83 -3.38
CA LEU A 14 -2.24 -5.88 -4.77
C LEU A 14 -3.20 -7.05 -5.07
N PRO A 15 -4.03 -6.93 -6.12
CA PRO A 15 -4.77 -8.06 -6.67
C PRO A 15 -3.84 -9.21 -7.06
N PHE A 16 -4.36 -10.44 -7.02
CA PHE A 16 -3.58 -11.67 -7.27
C PHE A 16 -2.76 -11.61 -8.57
N LYS A 17 -3.37 -11.14 -9.67
CA LYS A 17 -2.72 -11.06 -10.99
C LYS A 17 -1.49 -10.14 -10.97
N SER A 18 -1.67 -8.88 -10.57
CA SER A 18 -0.60 -7.89 -10.52
C SER A 18 0.52 -8.29 -9.54
N LYS A 19 0.12 -8.88 -8.41
CA LYS A 19 1.05 -9.45 -7.43
C LYS A 19 1.95 -10.53 -8.05
N ASP A 20 1.37 -11.46 -8.79
CA ASP A 20 2.12 -12.58 -9.36
C ASP A 20 3.15 -12.09 -10.39
N ILE A 21 2.74 -11.21 -11.29
CA ILE A 21 3.60 -10.63 -12.34
C ILE A 21 4.75 -9.84 -11.74
N LEU A 22 4.48 -8.94 -10.79
CA LEU A 22 5.53 -8.17 -10.13
C LEU A 22 6.45 -9.05 -9.29
N ARG A 23 5.93 -10.11 -8.66
CA ARG A 23 6.76 -11.06 -7.91
C ARG A 23 7.67 -11.86 -8.84
N ASN A 24 7.19 -12.25 -10.01
CA ASN A 24 7.99 -12.92 -11.02
C ASN A 24 9.04 -11.96 -11.57
N ALA A 25 8.68 -10.70 -11.87
CA ALA A 25 9.59 -9.63 -12.30
C ALA A 25 10.69 -9.33 -11.31
N PHE A 26 10.36 -9.37 -10.03
CA PHE A 26 11.33 -9.19 -8.97
C PHE A 26 12.31 -10.36 -8.84
N LYS A 27 11.90 -11.59 -9.20
CA LYS A 27 12.74 -12.79 -9.10
C LYS A 27 13.56 -13.03 -10.37
N ASP A 28 12.89 -13.11 -11.52
CA ASP A 28 13.46 -13.40 -12.82
C ASP A 28 12.65 -12.68 -13.93
N PHE A 29 13.26 -11.65 -14.51
CA PHE A 29 12.64 -10.81 -15.54
C PHE A 29 12.45 -11.52 -16.88
N LYS A 30 13.19 -12.61 -17.16
CA LYS A 30 13.31 -13.17 -18.52
C LYS A 30 12.06 -13.89 -19.05
N GLN A 31 11.10 -14.21 -18.18
CA GLN A 31 9.95 -15.07 -18.51
C GLN A 31 8.62 -14.37 -18.26
N ILE A 32 8.54 -13.08 -18.57
CA ILE A 32 7.42 -12.22 -18.21
C ILE A 32 6.84 -11.59 -19.46
N ASP A 33 5.52 -11.48 -19.48
CA ASP A 33 4.83 -10.65 -20.44
C ASP A 33 5.16 -9.17 -20.17
N GLU A 34 6.01 -8.59 -21.02
CA GLU A 34 6.48 -7.21 -20.87
C GLU A 34 5.34 -6.20 -21.01
N ASP A 35 4.35 -6.45 -21.88
CA ASP A 35 3.22 -5.55 -22.06
C ASP A 35 2.36 -5.52 -20.80
N GLU A 36 2.08 -6.69 -20.23
CA GLU A 36 1.33 -6.79 -18.98
C GLU A 36 2.06 -6.16 -17.78
N LEU A 37 3.40 -6.34 -17.72
CA LEU A 37 4.22 -5.69 -16.71
C LEU A 37 4.18 -4.16 -16.86
N LEU A 38 4.26 -3.64 -18.09
CA LEU A 38 4.22 -2.20 -18.36
C LEU A 38 2.88 -1.59 -17.95
N ASP A 39 1.76 -2.26 -18.25
CA ASP A 39 0.42 -1.83 -17.83
C ASP A 39 0.35 -1.67 -16.30
N ILE A 40 0.85 -2.67 -15.56
CA ILE A 40 0.88 -2.63 -14.09
C ILE A 40 1.76 -1.48 -13.59
N LEU A 41 2.96 -1.32 -14.16
CA LEU A 41 3.89 -0.27 -13.74
C LEU A 41 3.34 1.14 -14.04
N GLN A 42 2.53 1.29 -15.09
CA GLN A 42 1.86 2.54 -15.43
C GLN A 42 0.84 2.96 -14.36
N GLU A 43 0.14 2.00 -13.73
CA GLU A 43 -0.77 2.27 -12.60
C GLU A 43 -0.06 2.92 -11.40
N PHE A 44 1.26 2.71 -11.27
CA PHE A 44 2.10 3.30 -10.23
C PHE A 44 2.85 4.57 -10.66
N ASP A 45 2.48 5.15 -11.82
CA ASP A 45 3.15 6.28 -12.47
C ASP A 45 4.61 6.01 -12.85
N CYS A 46 5.00 4.75 -13.11
CA CYS A 46 6.35 4.45 -13.56
C CYS A 46 6.54 4.97 -14.99
N ARG A 47 7.57 5.81 -15.20
CA ARG A 47 7.93 6.34 -16.53
C ARG A 47 9.30 5.85 -17.02
N LEU A 48 9.88 4.88 -16.33
CA LEU A 48 11.19 4.32 -16.65
C LEU A 48 11.01 3.14 -17.60
N VAL A 49 11.95 2.99 -18.54
CA VAL A 49 12.07 1.76 -19.33
C VAL A 49 12.68 0.68 -18.44
N VAL A 50 11.88 -0.32 -18.10
CA VAL A 50 12.32 -1.44 -17.26
C VAL A 50 13.10 -2.49 -18.05
N ASN A 51 14.05 -3.13 -17.38
CA ASN A 51 14.84 -4.23 -17.89
C ASN A 51 15.41 -5.06 -16.72
N GLU A 52 16.07 -6.17 -17.03
CA GLU A 52 16.63 -7.10 -16.04
C GLU A 52 17.57 -6.43 -15.01
N LYS A 53 18.23 -5.31 -15.37
CA LYS A 53 19.18 -4.63 -14.49
C LYS A 53 18.50 -3.71 -13.46
N ASN A 54 17.36 -3.10 -13.81
CA ASN A 54 16.72 -2.07 -12.99
C ASN A 54 15.38 -2.49 -12.37
N ILE A 55 14.74 -3.57 -12.83
CA ILE A 55 13.39 -3.93 -12.40
C ILE A 55 13.26 -4.11 -10.88
N LYS A 56 14.28 -4.71 -10.23
CA LYS A 56 14.28 -4.88 -8.78
C LYS A 56 14.27 -3.55 -8.04
N GLU A 57 15.09 -2.60 -8.50
CA GLU A 57 15.16 -1.25 -7.93
C GLU A 57 13.84 -0.51 -8.16
N VAL A 58 13.29 -0.56 -9.37
CA VAL A 58 12.00 0.06 -9.71
C VAL A 58 10.88 -0.46 -8.80
N ILE A 59 10.77 -1.78 -8.61
CA ILE A 59 9.75 -2.37 -7.72
C ILE A 59 9.99 -1.96 -6.26
N SER A 60 11.25 -1.91 -5.80
CA SER A 60 11.58 -1.43 -4.45
C SER A 60 11.22 0.05 -4.24
N GLU A 61 11.47 0.91 -5.22
CA GLU A 61 11.09 2.32 -5.17
C GLU A 61 9.57 2.50 -5.13
N ILE A 62 8.83 1.76 -5.95
CA ILE A 62 7.37 1.77 -5.93
C ILE A 62 6.86 1.29 -4.57
N ALA A 63 7.39 0.18 -4.05
CA ALA A 63 7.00 -0.32 -2.73
C ALA A 63 7.24 0.73 -1.63
N HIS A 64 8.35 1.47 -1.71
CA HIS A 64 8.64 2.55 -0.77
C HIS A 64 7.69 3.75 -0.93
N LYS A 65 7.40 4.16 -2.17
CA LYS A 65 6.42 5.22 -2.48
C LYS A 65 5.04 4.87 -1.90
N GLU A 66 4.57 3.66 -2.13
CA GLU A 66 3.22 3.23 -1.77
C GLU A 66 3.04 2.93 -0.27
N ILE A 67 4.02 2.28 0.38
CA ILE A 67 3.87 1.84 1.78
C ILE A 67 4.39 2.87 2.78
N ILE A 68 5.37 3.71 2.40
CA ILE A 68 5.98 4.68 3.32
C ILE A 68 5.57 6.10 2.95
N GLN A 69 5.84 6.54 1.72
CA GLN A 69 5.73 7.95 1.37
C GLN A 69 4.27 8.43 1.27
N ARG A 70 3.40 7.70 0.56
CA ARG A 70 1.97 8.05 0.43
C ARG A 70 1.25 8.06 1.78
N PRO A 71 1.36 7.04 2.65
CA PRO A 71 0.75 7.08 3.98
C PRO A 71 1.30 8.20 4.84
N LYS A 72 2.62 8.45 4.80
CA LYS A 72 3.23 9.58 5.51
C LYS A 72 2.67 10.92 5.05
N TYR A 73 2.55 11.13 3.75
CA TYR A 73 1.96 12.36 3.19
C TYR A 73 0.53 12.58 3.69
N ILE A 74 -0.30 11.54 3.69
CA ILE A 74 -1.66 11.60 4.23
C ILE A 74 -1.64 11.96 5.73
N ILE A 75 -0.79 11.29 6.52
CA ILE A 75 -0.65 11.59 7.94
C ILE A 75 -0.24 13.05 8.14
N ASP A 76 0.76 13.54 7.42
CA ASP A 76 1.28 14.90 7.57
C ASP A 76 0.18 15.95 7.32
N ILE A 77 -0.64 15.79 6.26
CA ILE A 77 -1.80 16.66 5.97
C ILE A 77 -2.83 16.62 7.10
N TRP A 78 -3.23 15.42 7.53
CA TRP A 78 -4.30 15.26 8.51
C TRP A 78 -3.84 15.56 9.93
N SER A 79 -2.53 15.60 10.17
CA SER A 79 -1.97 15.67 11.52
C SER A 79 -2.36 16.95 12.26
N GLU A 80 -2.44 18.08 11.57
CA GLU A 80 -2.85 19.35 12.15
C GLU A 80 -4.33 19.34 12.55
N GLU A 81 -5.19 18.92 11.62
CA GLU A 81 -6.63 18.81 11.82
C GLU A 81 -6.97 17.85 12.97
N LEU A 82 -6.30 16.68 13.00
CA LEU A 82 -6.49 15.69 14.06
C LEU A 82 -6.04 16.23 15.43
N ARG A 83 -4.86 16.86 15.51
CA ARG A 83 -4.34 17.41 16.78
C ARG A 83 -5.19 18.54 17.32
N ASN A 84 -5.63 19.46 16.47
CA ASN A 84 -6.26 20.70 16.91
C ASN A 84 -7.77 20.56 17.08
N LYS A 85 -8.45 19.74 16.27
CA LYS A 85 -9.92 19.65 16.26
C LYS A 85 -10.46 18.35 16.85
N ILE A 86 -9.77 17.22 16.66
CA ILE A 86 -10.32 15.91 17.04
C ILE A 86 -9.82 15.44 18.40
N ILE A 87 -8.51 15.46 18.64
CA ILE A 87 -7.91 14.97 19.91
C ILE A 87 -8.48 15.67 21.16
N PRO A 88 -8.81 16.98 21.16
CA PRO A 88 -9.44 17.62 22.32
C PRO A 88 -10.85 17.12 22.62
N ILE A 89 -11.54 16.54 21.63
CA ILE A 89 -12.93 16.11 21.73
C ILE A 89 -13.02 14.60 21.97
N ILE A 90 -12.17 13.83 21.30
CA ILE A 90 -12.20 12.36 21.32
C ILE A 90 -10.80 11.84 21.64
N SER A 91 -10.70 11.05 22.71
CA SER A 91 -9.45 10.38 23.07
C SER A 91 -9.04 9.37 22.00
N LYS A 92 -7.74 9.10 21.89
CA LYS A 92 -7.22 8.07 20.97
C LYS A 92 -7.87 6.70 21.19
N ILE A 93 -8.12 6.32 22.44
CA ILE A 93 -8.74 5.05 22.81
C ILE A 93 -10.19 5.01 22.30
N SER A 94 -10.96 6.06 22.59
CA SER A 94 -12.36 6.16 22.14
C SER A 94 -12.47 6.14 20.62
N LEU A 95 -11.56 6.83 19.91
CA LEU A 95 -11.52 6.82 18.44
C LEU A 95 -11.23 5.42 17.89
N GLN A 96 -10.30 4.68 18.51
CA GLN A 96 -9.97 3.31 18.13
C GLN A 96 -11.15 2.35 18.38
N GLU A 97 -11.82 2.47 19.52
CA GLU A 97 -13.02 1.70 19.83
C GLU A 97 -14.16 1.98 18.84
N MET A 98 -14.39 3.26 18.50
CA MET A 98 -15.36 3.66 17.48
C MET A 98 -15.04 3.03 16.12
N TYR A 99 -13.77 3.06 15.70
CA TYR A 99 -13.34 2.42 14.46
C TYR A 99 -13.62 0.92 14.48
N ILE A 100 -13.19 0.20 15.53
CA ILE A 100 -13.40 -1.24 15.67
C ILE A 100 -14.89 -1.60 15.64
N ASN A 101 -15.75 -0.81 16.29
CA ASN A 101 -17.19 -1.02 16.30
C ASN A 101 -17.86 -0.79 14.94
N LYS A 102 -17.21 -0.04 14.04
CA LYS A 102 -17.65 0.18 12.66
C LYS A 102 -17.09 -0.85 11.67
N VAL A 103 -16.06 -1.62 12.05
CA VAL A 103 -15.59 -2.73 11.23
C VAL A 103 -16.73 -3.76 11.11
N PRO A 104 -17.14 -4.11 9.89
CA PRO A 104 -18.23 -5.06 9.68
C PRO A 104 -17.79 -6.44 10.16
N THR A 105 -18.45 -6.90 11.22
CA THR A 105 -18.35 -8.26 11.77
C THR A 105 -19.77 -8.75 12.05
N SER A 106 -20.00 -10.06 12.11
CA SER A 106 -21.34 -10.61 12.40
C SER A 106 -21.94 -9.99 13.67
N THR A 107 -21.11 -9.77 14.69
CA THR A 107 -21.51 -9.13 15.94
C THR A 107 -21.81 -7.63 15.79
N ASN A 108 -20.96 -6.88 15.07
CA ASN A 108 -21.15 -5.43 14.91
C ASN A 108 -22.33 -5.11 13.99
N LEU A 109 -22.57 -5.92 12.96
CA LEU A 109 -23.68 -5.74 12.03
C LEU A 109 -25.02 -5.88 12.77
N LEU A 110 -25.19 -6.91 13.60
CA LEU A 110 -26.41 -7.12 14.39
C LEU A 110 -26.66 -6.01 15.41
N LYS A 111 -25.62 -5.34 15.92
CA LYS A 111 -25.74 -4.22 16.86
C LYS A 111 -26.13 -2.90 16.20
N ASN A 112 -25.95 -2.76 14.88
CA ASN A 112 -26.24 -1.53 14.12
C ASN A 112 -27.45 -1.68 13.17
N LEU A 113 -28.14 -2.83 13.19
CA LEU A 113 -29.45 -3.07 12.56
C LEU A 113 -30.57 -2.71 13.53
#